data_AF-A0A915LFS6-F1
#
_entry.id   AF-A0A915LFS6-F1
#
_cell.length_a   1.000
_cell.length_b   1.000
_cell.length_c   1.000
_cell.angle_alpha   90.00
_cell.angle_beta   90.00
_cell.angle_gamma   90.00
#
_symmetry.space_group_name_H-M   'P 1'
#
loop_
_entity.id
_entity.type
_entity.pdbx_description
1 polymer ?
#
loop_
_entity_poly.entity_id
_entity_poly.type
_entity_poly.pdbx_seq_one_letter_code
_entity_poly.pdbx_strand_id
1 'polypeptide(L)'
;MIPKQKLESSSADPVKENTKKGRKEEQRIVKANDREFNAQFKYAQRHRNDRIVNQRVAYVLRYNTKRGKIDICEEEWMNVKVGDIVRMESGDFIAADLLLLSTSDSGICYIETAELDGETNLKTRMALPCTTEMGDIIDKIYEFDGEKFFKNLLM
;
A
#
# COMPACT_ATOMS: atom_id res chain seq x y z
N MET A 1 -23.39 -77.98 37.07
CA MET A 1 -23.83 -77.05 36.02
C MET A 1 -22.63 -76.75 35.12
N ILE A 2 -22.74 -77.07 33.83
CA ILE A 2 -21.73 -76.92 32.73
C ILE A 2 -21.75 -75.43 32.24
N PRO A 3 -20.72 -74.79 31.60
CA PRO A 3 -19.68 -75.35 30.72
C PRO A 3 -18.21 -74.86 30.84
N LYS A 4 -17.40 -75.61 30.09
CA LYS A 4 -16.01 -75.44 29.63
C LYS A 4 -15.77 -74.17 28.80
N GLN A 5 -14.53 -73.69 28.74
CA GLN A 5 -13.81 -73.48 27.46
C GLN A 5 -12.28 -73.44 27.65
N LYS A 6 -11.57 -73.81 26.58
CA LYS A 6 -10.19 -74.32 26.51
C LYS A 6 -9.27 -73.29 25.83
N LEU A 7 -7.99 -73.34 26.21
CA LEU A 7 -6.74 -72.80 25.63
C LEU A 7 -6.80 -71.94 24.35
N GLU A 8 -5.99 -70.87 24.31
CA GLU A 8 -4.92 -70.73 23.30
C GLU A 8 -3.91 -69.62 23.67
N SER A 9 -2.63 -69.89 23.43
CA SER A 9 -1.50 -68.98 23.51
C SER A 9 -1.32 -68.23 22.19
N SER A 10 -1.17 -66.91 22.16
CA SER A 10 -0.37 -66.26 21.11
C SER A 10 0.01 -64.81 21.45
N SER A 11 1.29 -64.53 21.20
CA SER A 11 1.92 -63.31 20.70
C SER A 11 1.47 -61.93 21.18
N ALA A 12 2.45 -61.20 21.72
CA ALA A 12 2.46 -59.75 21.86
C ALA A 12 1.94 -59.03 20.60
N ASP A 13 0.95 -58.16 20.78
CA ASP A 13 0.47 -57.26 19.74
C ASP A 13 1.50 -56.15 19.45
N PRO A 14 1.71 -55.78 18.17
CA PRO A 14 2.66 -54.76 17.79
C PRO A 14 2.13 -53.36 18.13
N VAL A 15 2.95 -52.57 18.82
CA VAL A 15 2.78 -51.13 19.02
C VAL A 15 2.67 -50.45 17.64
N LYS A 16 1.48 -49.97 17.27
CA LYS A 16 1.31 -49.21 16.02
C LYS A 16 1.96 -47.84 16.15
N GLU A 17 3.08 -47.72 15.44
CA GLU A 17 3.86 -46.51 15.18
C GLU A 17 3.02 -45.26 14.93
N ASN A 18 3.26 -44.25 15.77
CA ASN A 18 2.77 -42.89 15.66
C ASN A 18 3.62 -42.04 14.69
N THR A 19 4.09 -42.60 13.56
CA THR A 19 5.19 -42.03 12.75
C THR A 19 4.79 -40.99 11.70
N LYS A 20 3.51 -40.86 11.35
CA LYS A 20 3.08 -39.89 10.31
C LYS A 20 2.77 -38.48 10.82
N LYS A 21 2.42 -38.33 12.10
CA LYS A 21 2.09 -37.02 12.70
C LYS A 21 3.36 -36.25 13.07
N GLY A 22 4.39 -36.95 13.58
CA GLY A 22 5.70 -36.37 13.91
C GLY A 22 6.44 -35.79 12.68
N ARG A 23 6.44 -36.50 11.55
CA ARG A 23 7.14 -36.03 10.33
C ARG A 23 6.61 -34.72 9.77
N LYS A 24 5.30 -34.42 9.90
CA LYS A 24 4.74 -33.15 9.43
C LYS A 24 5.12 -31.99 10.34
N GLU A 25 5.16 -32.22 11.66
CA GLU A 25 5.54 -31.23 12.66
C GLU A 25 7.05 -30.93 12.55
N GLU A 26 7.88 -31.97 12.47
CA GLU A 26 9.33 -31.86 12.24
C GLU A 26 9.65 -31.16 10.92
N GLN A 27 8.95 -31.50 9.83
CA GLN A 27 9.12 -30.79 8.55
C GLN A 27 8.66 -29.32 8.62
N ARG A 28 7.67 -28.97 9.44
CA ARG A 28 7.27 -27.57 9.68
C ARG A 28 8.33 -26.81 10.45
N ILE A 29 8.91 -27.42 11.49
CA ILE A 29 9.96 -26.82 12.33
C ILE A 29 11.26 -26.63 11.52
N VAL A 30 11.64 -27.61 10.70
CA VAL A 30 12.83 -27.50 9.82
C VAL A 30 12.65 -26.37 8.80
N LYS A 31 11.46 -26.22 8.21
CA LYS A 31 11.16 -25.11 7.29
C LYS A 31 11.13 -23.74 7.98
N ALA A 32 10.67 -23.67 9.23
CA ALA A 32 10.66 -22.44 10.01
C ALA A 32 12.06 -22.00 10.49
N ASN A 33 13.04 -22.91 10.51
CA ASN A 33 14.45 -22.61 10.83
C ASN A 33 15.33 -22.48 9.58
N ASP A 34 14.84 -22.89 8.41
CA ASP A 34 15.52 -22.73 7.14
C ASP A 34 15.51 -21.25 6.73
N ARG A 35 16.69 -20.62 6.83
CA ARG A 35 16.90 -19.21 6.51
C ARG A 35 16.58 -18.91 5.04
N GLU A 36 16.89 -19.82 4.12
CA GLU A 36 16.66 -19.60 2.69
C GLU A 36 15.17 -19.70 2.36
N PHE A 37 14.50 -20.72 2.89
CA PHE A 37 13.05 -20.88 2.74
C PHE A 37 12.29 -19.68 3.34
N ASN A 38 12.65 -19.25 4.55
CA ASN A 38 12.05 -18.08 5.18
C ASN A 38 12.37 -16.77 4.46
N ALA A 39 13.59 -16.61 3.94
CA ALA A 39 13.96 -15.44 3.14
C ALA A 39 13.11 -15.38 1.87
N GLN A 40 13.01 -16.48 1.12
CA GLN A 40 12.16 -16.56 -0.07
C GLN A 40 10.71 -16.20 0.23
N PHE A 41 10.14 -16.76 1.31
CA PHE A 41 8.77 -16.43 1.72
C PHE A 41 8.63 -14.95 2.11
N LYS A 42 9.58 -14.40 2.87
CA LYS A 42 9.59 -13.00 3.27
C LYS A 42 9.69 -12.06 2.07
N TYR A 43 10.54 -12.36 1.08
CA TYR A 43 10.64 -11.58 -0.16
C TYR A 43 9.35 -11.68 -0.98
N ALA A 44 8.74 -12.87 -1.08
CA ALA A 44 7.46 -13.03 -1.75
C ALA A 44 6.34 -12.20 -1.10
N GLN A 45 6.29 -12.13 0.24
CA GLN A 45 5.33 -11.27 0.95
C GLN A 45 5.62 -9.78 0.71
N ARG A 46 6.88 -9.35 0.73
CA ARG A 46 7.26 -7.96 0.41
C ARG A 46 6.83 -7.57 -0.99
N HIS A 47 7.17 -8.37 -2.00
CA HIS A 47 6.74 -8.10 -3.38
C HIS A 47 5.23 -8.04 -3.54
N ARG A 48 4.49 -8.89 -2.81
CA ARG A 48 3.03 -8.84 -2.81
C ARG A 48 2.52 -7.53 -2.19
N ASN A 49 3.09 -7.11 -1.07
CA ASN A 49 2.72 -5.86 -0.41
C ASN A 49 3.07 -4.64 -1.26
N ASP A 50 4.27 -4.60 -1.84
CA ASP A 50 4.70 -3.53 -2.73
C ASP A 50 3.74 -3.41 -3.91
N ARG A 51 3.34 -4.55 -4.51
CA ARG A 51 2.34 -4.56 -5.59
C ARG A 51 1.00 -3.99 -5.14
N ILE A 52 0.53 -4.31 -3.94
CA ILE A 52 -0.74 -3.79 -3.42
C ILE A 52 -0.66 -2.27 -3.26
N VAL A 53 0.43 -1.74 -2.70
CA VAL A 53 0.62 -0.29 -2.51
C VAL A 53 0.71 0.42 -3.86
N ASN A 54 1.47 -0.14 -4.81
CA ASN A 54 1.66 0.42 -6.14
C ASN A 54 0.39 0.44 -7.01
N GLN A 55 -0.60 -0.38 -6.66
CA GLN A 55 -1.91 -0.45 -7.33
C GLN A 55 -2.98 0.42 -6.65
N ARG A 56 -2.63 1.19 -5.61
CA ARG A 56 -3.57 2.17 -5.04
C ARG A 56 -3.93 3.21 -6.10
N VAL A 57 -5.15 3.73 -6.01
CA VAL A 57 -5.66 4.72 -6.94
C VAL A 57 -5.22 6.12 -6.50
N ALA A 58 -4.86 6.94 -7.47
CA ALA A 58 -4.71 8.38 -7.38
C ALA A 58 -5.62 9.04 -8.42
N TYR A 59 -6.10 10.25 -8.13
CA TYR A 59 -6.88 11.04 -9.07
C TYR A 59 -5.97 12.08 -9.73
N VAL A 60 -5.76 11.97 -11.04
CA VAL A 60 -4.80 12.80 -11.79
C VAL A 60 -5.52 13.59 -12.87
N LEU A 61 -5.16 14.86 -13.05
CA LEU A 61 -5.68 15.68 -14.16
C LEU A 61 -4.99 15.28 -15.48
N ARG A 62 -5.79 14.91 -16.48
CA ARG A 62 -5.31 14.49 -17.81
C ARG A 62 -6.17 15.07 -18.92
N TYR A 63 -5.57 15.28 -20.09
CA TYR A 63 -6.33 15.64 -21.29
C TYR A 63 -7.12 14.43 -21.81
N ASN A 64 -8.45 14.55 -21.75
CA ASN A 64 -9.35 13.55 -22.28
C ASN A 64 -9.61 13.79 -23.76
N THR A 65 -8.89 13.05 -24.61
CA THR A 65 -9.00 13.17 -26.08
C THR A 65 -10.42 12.94 -26.60
N LYS A 66 -11.25 12.12 -25.92
CA LYS A 66 -12.63 11.84 -26.34
C LYS A 66 -13.58 13.01 -26.07
N ARG A 67 -13.33 13.77 -25.00
CA ARG A 67 -14.15 14.91 -24.59
C ARG A 67 -13.55 16.26 -24.98
N GLY A 68 -12.30 16.28 -25.44
CA GLY A 68 -11.60 17.48 -25.86
C GLY A 68 -11.26 18.46 -24.72
N LYS A 69 -11.20 17.97 -23.47
CA LYS A 69 -10.98 18.80 -22.26
C LYS A 69 -10.15 18.08 -21.21
N ILE A 70 -9.65 18.83 -20.22
CA ILE A 70 -9.03 18.25 -19.04
C ILE A 70 -10.10 17.62 -18.16
N ASP A 71 -9.87 16.37 -17.74
CA ASP A 71 -10.71 15.66 -16.80
C ASP A 71 -9.83 15.02 -15.71
N ILE A 72 -10.46 14.77 -14.56
CA ILE A 72 -9.87 13.96 -13.50
C ILE A 72 -10.00 12.49 -13.88
N CYS A 73 -8.89 11.76 -13.87
CA CYS A 73 -8.80 10.36 -14.23
C CYS A 73 -8.23 9.56 -13.07
N GLU A 74 -8.72 8.33 -12.89
CA GLU A 74 -8.12 7.37 -11.95
C GLU A 74 -6.83 6.81 -12.57
N GLU A 75 -5.76 6.80 -11.77
CA GLU A 75 -4.47 6.21 -12.13
C GLU A 75 -3.92 5.37 -10.98
N GLU A 76 -3.24 4.27 -11.31
CA GLU A 76 -2.50 3.50 -10.30
C GLU A 76 -1.27 4.28 -9.84
N TRP A 77 -0.90 4.19 -8.56
CA TRP A 77 0.26 4.90 -8.00
C TRP A 77 1.56 4.65 -8.81
N MET A 78 1.76 3.45 -9.34
CA MET A 78 2.92 3.15 -10.20
C MET A 78 2.96 3.91 -11.54
N ASN A 79 1.81 4.43 -11.99
CA ASN A 79 1.67 5.14 -13.25
C ASN A 79 1.78 6.66 -13.11
N VAL A 80 1.68 7.21 -11.88
CA VAL A 80 1.89 8.63 -11.61
C VAL A 80 3.34 9.03 -11.98
N LYS A 81 3.49 10.21 -12.58
CA LYS A 81 4.77 10.78 -13.07
C LYS A 81 5.03 12.16 -12.49
N VAL A 82 6.30 12.56 -12.49
CA VAL A 82 6.69 13.93 -12.12
C VAL A 82 6.03 14.92 -13.08
N GLY A 83 5.42 15.96 -12.51
CA GLY A 83 4.64 16.96 -13.25
C GLY A 83 3.14 16.64 -13.34
N ASP A 84 2.71 15.46 -12.89
CA ASP A 84 1.29 15.16 -12.77
C ASP A 84 0.65 16.01 -11.67
N ILE A 85 -0.54 16.55 -11.96
CA ILE A 85 -1.35 17.23 -10.96
C ILE A 85 -2.31 16.21 -10.35
N VAL A 86 -2.13 15.95 -9.07
CA VAL A 86 -2.92 15.00 -8.30
C VAL A 86 -3.97 15.77 -7.49
N ARG A 87 -5.24 15.38 -7.67
CA ARG A 87 -6.34 15.81 -6.79
C ARG A 87 -6.37 14.89 -5.59
N MET A 88 -6.39 15.48 -4.41
CA MET A 88 -6.49 14.75 -3.15
C MET A 88 -7.77 15.12 -2.40
N GLU A 89 -8.32 14.15 -1.70
CA GLU A 89 -9.42 14.32 -0.76
C GLU A 89 -8.95 14.14 0.69
N SER A 90 -9.79 14.54 1.63
CA SER A 90 -9.48 14.42 3.06
C SER A 90 -9.34 12.95 3.45
N GLY A 91 -8.21 12.59 4.06
CA GLY A 91 -7.90 11.21 4.46
C GLY A 91 -7.17 10.39 3.40
N ASP A 92 -6.90 10.95 2.22
CA ASP A 92 -6.08 10.26 1.22
C ASP A 92 -4.63 10.12 1.67
N PHE A 93 -4.04 8.98 1.33
CA PHE A 93 -2.61 8.78 1.49
C PHE A 93 -1.82 9.50 0.38
N ILE A 94 -0.70 10.08 0.77
CA ILE A 94 0.20 10.76 -0.15
C ILE A 94 1.16 9.73 -0.77
N ALA A 95 1.16 9.61 -2.10
CA ALA A 95 1.98 8.64 -2.85
C ALA A 95 3.41 9.12 -3.17
N ALA A 96 3.66 10.42 -3.07
CA ALA A 96 4.90 11.08 -3.50
C ALA A 96 5.09 12.43 -2.78
N ASP A 97 6.25 13.05 -2.93
CA ASP A 97 6.43 14.43 -2.47
C ASP A 97 5.62 15.40 -3.36
N LEU A 98 4.71 16.16 -2.76
CA LEU A 98 3.78 17.03 -3.47
C LEU A 98 4.05 18.51 -3.19
N LEU A 99 3.79 19.33 -4.20
CA LEU A 99 3.64 20.79 -4.06
C LEU A 99 2.15 21.12 -3.92
N LEU A 100 1.77 21.78 -2.82
CA LEU A 100 0.40 22.23 -2.62
C LEU A 100 0.12 23.46 -3.48
N LEU A 101 -0.77 23.31 -4.46
CA LEU A 101 -1.19 24.41 -5.35
C LEU A 101 -2.38 25.17 -4.79
N SER A 102 -3.45 24.45 -4.48
CA SER A 102 -4.73 25.02 -4.06
C SER A 102 -5.46 24.04 -3.16
N THR A 103 -6.41 24.54 -2.38
CA THR A 103 -7.30 23.76 -1.54
C THR A 103 -8.74 24.21 -1.78
N SER A 104 -9.71 23.41 -1.35
CA SER A 104 -11.12 23.83 -1.36
C SER A 104 -11.44 24.99 -0.41
N ASP A 105 -10.57 25.22 0.58
CA ASP A 105 -10.62 26.36 1.52
C ASP A 105 -9.45 27.34 1.22
N SER A 106 -9.12 28.18 2.18
CA SER A 106 -8.22 29.34 2.18
C SER A 106 -6.73 29.03 1.95
N GLY A 107 -6.42 27.99 1.17
CA GLY A 107 -5.05 27.56 0.84
C GLY A 107 -4.37 26.76 1.95
N ILE A 108 -5.10 26.27 2.96
CA ILE A 108 -4.51 25.57 4.11
C ILE A 108 -4.87 24.09 4.05
N CYS A 109 -3.89 23.22 4.24
CA CYS A 109 -4.12 21.79 4.47
C CYS A 109 -3.35 21.28 5.70
N TYR A 110 -3.79 20.14 6.22
CA TYR A 110 -3.23 19.49 7.38
C TYR A 110 -2.74 18.11 7.00
N ILE A 111 -1.49 17.80 7.36
CA ILE A 111 -0.86 16.52 7.04
C ILE A 111 -0.58 15.77 8.34
N GLU A 112 -1.05 14.53 8.41
CA GLU A 112 -0.68 13.60 9.46
C GLU A 112 0.56 12.80 9.03
N THR A 113 1.54 12.66 9.93
CA THR A 113 2.75 11.85 9.68
C THR A 113 2.92 10.72 10.67
N ALA A 114 1.89 10.39 11.46
CA ALA A 114 1.94 9.38 12.51
C ALA A 114 2.44 8.01 12.01
N GLU A 115 2.13 7.62 10.76
CA GLU A 115 2.63 6.38 10.16
C GLU A 115 4.13 6.41 9.81
N LEU A 116 4.73 7.60 9.68
CA LEU A 116 6.13 7.79 9.33
C LEU A 116 7.04 7.97 10.56
N ASP A 117 6.63 8.83 11.50
CA ASP A 117 7.44 9.24 12.65
C ASP A 117 6.77 9.04 14.02
N GLY A 118 5.50 8.63 14.06
CA GLY A 118 4.73 8.46 15.30
C GLY A 118 4.23 9.77 15.91
N GLU A 119 4.40 10.91 15.25
CA GLU A 119 3.88 12.20 15.71
C GLU A 119 2.37 12.27 15.45
N THR A 120 1.58 12.49 16.51
CA THR A 120 0.11 12.60 16.42
C THR A 120 -0.39 13.99 16.06
N ASN A 121 0.52 14.96 15.98
CA ASN A 121 0.17 16.34 15.71
C ASN A 121 0.06 16.58 14.21
N LEU A 122 -0.97 17.30 13.79
CA LEU A 122 -1.14 17.69 12.39
C LEU A 122 -0.13 18.77 12.01
N LYS A 123 0.56 18.56 10.89
CA LYS A 123 1.49 19.53 10.30
C LYS A 123 0.71 20.42 9.33
N THR A 124 0.60 21.71 9.64
CA THR A 124 -0.06 22.70 8.77
C THR A 124 0.81 23.04 7.55
N ARG A 125 0.22 23.01 6.36
CA ARG A 125 0.84 23.48 5.11
C ARG A 125 -0.06 24.54 4.46
N MET A 126 0.58 25.48 3.78
CA MET A 126 -0.11 26.57 3.10
C MET A 126 0.33 26.65 1.64
N ALA A 127 -0.65 26.79 0.75
CA ALA A 127 -0.47 27.14 -0.64
C ALA A 127 -0.01 28.59 -0.77
N LEU A 128 0.63 28.91 -1.89
CA LEU A 128 0.99 30.29 -2.19
C LEU A 128 -0.26 31.09 -2.54
N PRO A 129 -0.38 32.37 -2.13
CA PRO A 129 -1.58 33.16 -2.38
C PRO A 129 -2.03 33.14 -3.85
N CYS A 130 -1.08 33.27 -4.77
CA CYS A 130 -1.35 33.28 -6.22
C CYS A 130 -1.81 31.93 -6.77
N THR A 131 -1.45 30.80 -6.13
CA THR A 131 -1.93 29.48 -6.53
C THR A 131 -3.25 29.12 -5.83
N THR A 132 -3.49 29.64 -4.62
CA THR A 132 -4.78 29.52 -3.92
C THR A 132 -5.93 30.14 -4.72
N GLU A 133 -5.68 31.28 -5.39
CA GLU A 133 -6.68 31.94 -6.25
C GLU A 133 -7.15 31.08 -7.44
N MET A 134 -6.44 29.99 -7.77
CA MET A 134 -6.86 29.04 -8.81
C MET A 134 -8.09 28.23 -8.37
N GLY A 135 -8.31 28.04 -7.06
CA GLY A 135 -9.46 27.33 -6.51
C GLY A 135 -9.53 25.87 -6.99
N ASP A 136 -10.72 25.40 -7.39
CA ASP A 136 -10.95 24.10 -8.05
C ASP A 136 -11.18 24.27 -9.56
N ILE A 137 -10.59 25.32 -10.17
CA ILE A 137 -10.72 25.58 -11.61
C ILE A 137 -9.69 24.73 -12.36
N ILE A 138 -10.14 23.56 -12.83
CA ILE A 138 -9.29 22.54 -13.48
C ILE A 138 -8.39 23.13 -14.58
N ASP A 139 -8.93 23.96 -15.47
CA ASP A 139 -8.15 24.50 -16.59
C ASP A 139 -7.00 25.40 -16.11
N LYS A 140 -7.26 26.28 -15.13
CA LYS A 140 -6.22 27.15 -14.54
C LYS A 140 -5.13 26.36 -13.84
N ILE A 141 -5.52 25.32 -13.10
CA ILE A 141 -4.58 24.46 -12.39
C ILE A 141 -3.74 23.68 -13.39
N TYR A 142 -4.35 23.14 -14.46
CA TYR A 142 -3.64 22.37 -15.49
C TYR A 142 -2.64 23.20 -16.29
N GLU A 143 -2.93 24.49 -16.48
CA GLU A 143 -2.01 25.44 -17.13
C GLU A 143 -0.85 25.90 -16.21
N PHE A 144 -0.85 25.51 -14.92
CA PHE A 144 0.20 25.90 -14.00
C PHE A 144 1.57 25.34 -14.43
N ASP A 145 2.50 26.26 -14.69
CA ASP A 145 3.89 25.95 -15.04
C ASP A 145 4.80 26.30 -13.86
N GLY A 146 5.14 25.29 -13.07
CA GLY A 146 6.01 25.43 -11.91
C GLY A 146 7.41 25.94 -12.27
N GLU A 147 7.95 25.59 -13.44
CA GLU A 147 9.30 26.02 -13.84
C GLU A 147 9.32 27.53 -14.09
N LYS A 148 8.34 28.05 -14.84
CA LYS A 148 8.19 29.50 -15.04
C LYS A 148 7.89 30.21 -13.73
N PHE A 149 7.02 29.62 -12.92
CA PHE A 149 6.59 30.21 -11.66
C PHE A 149 7.77 30.43 -10.70
N PHE A 150 8.56 29.38 -10.42
CA PHE A 150 9.68 29.48 -9.48
C PHE A 150 10.85 30.31 -10.04
N LYS A 151 11.05 30.33 -11.36
CA LYS A 151 12.02 31.25 -11.99
C LYS A 151 11.65 32.71 -11.76
N ASN A 152 10.38 33.06 -11.93
CA ASN A 152 9.90 34.43 -11.72
C ASN A 152 9.86 34.83 -10.24
N LEU A 153 9.77 33.86 -9.32
CA LEU A 153 9.78 34.13 -7.88
C LEU A 153 11.20 34.37 -7.33
N LEU A 154 12.23 33.83 -8.00
CA LEU A 154 13.63 33.92 -7.58
C LEU A 154 14.43 35.02 -8.28
N MET A 155 13.83 35.75 -9.23
CA MET A 155 14.41 36.95 -9.86
C MET A 155 13.86 38.22 -9.23
#